data_AF-A0A961PVG1-F1
#
_entry.id   AF-A0A961PVG1-F1
#
_cell.length_a   1.000
_cell.length_b   1.000
_cell.length_c   1.000
_cell.angle_alpha   90.00
_cell.angle_beta   90.00
_cell.angle_gamma   90.00
#
_symmetry.space_group_name_H-M   'P 1'
#
loop_
_entity.id
_entity.type
_entity.pdbx_description
1 polymer ?
#
loop_
_entity_poly.entity_id
_entity_poly.type
_entity_poly.pdbx_seq_one_letter_code
_entity_poly.pdbx_strand_id
1 'polypeptide(L)'
;MSIEVRVPTLGESVTEATIATWFKQPGDAVAVDEMLCELETDKVTVEVPAPASGTLAEIVVAAGETVGVNALLATINEGAAAAKPAKSDQAPAPAAVTRPPNPVVTSQPEPAPEPASEAPAEPAAATGGESVDVMVPALGESVSEATVATWFKAVGDTVALDEMLCELETDKVSVEVPAPSEGVLAEIVAPAGTTVAAAAKLAVISASGGAPAPAPAAEPAAAETAPSPSAKADVEDAPSAKKMMAEADLSRDDVTGTGR
;
A
#
# COMPACT_ATOMS: atom_id res chain seq x y z
N MET A 1 -39.82 3.87 -12.58
CA MET A 1 -40.10 2.56 -11.94
C MET A 1 -38.80 2.07 -11.32
N SER A 2 -38.83 1.34 -10.22
CA SER A 2 -37.60 0.83 -9.59
C SER A 2 -37.32 -0.58 -10.12
N ILE A 3 -36.20 -0.75 -10.81
CA ILE A 3 -35.66 -2.01 -11.33
C ILE A 3 -34.67 -2.56 -10.33
N GLU A 4 -34.78 -3.84 -10.04
CA GLU A 4 -33.85 -4.56 -9.18
C GLU A 4 -32.67 -5.07 -10.00
N VAL A 5 -31.45 -4.68 -9.65
CA VAL A 5 -30.23 -5.23 -10.22
C VAL A 5 -29.86 -6.45 -9.39
N ARG A 6 -29.80 -7.61 -10.05
CA ARG A 6 -29.49 -8.89 -9.41
C ARG A 6 -28.21 -9.50 -9.96
N VAL A 7 -27.59 -10.35 -9.16
CA VAL A 7 -26.39 -11.09 -9.55
C VAL A 7 -26.76 -11.99 -10.74
N PRO A 8 -26.09 -11.86 -11.90
CA PRO A 8 -26.35 -12.71 -13.05
C PRO A 8 -25.97 -14.17 -12.73
N THR A 9 -26.33 -15.10 -13.61
CA THR A 9 -25.93 -16.50 -13.42
C THR A 9 -24.43 -16.64 -13.62
N LEU A 10 -23.71 -16.93 -12.53
CA LEU A 10 -22.24 -17.02 -12.50
C LEU A 10 -21.76 -18.43 -12.91
N GLY A 11 -22.13 -18.90 -14.10
CA GLY A 11 -21.76 -20.26 -14.56
C GLY A 11 -22.32 -21.40 -13.69
N GLU A 12 -22.26 -22.64 -14.18
CA GLU A 12 -22.92 -23.78 -13.52
C GLU A 12 -22.25 -24.25 -12.21
N SER A 13 -21.07 -23.71 -11.86
CA SER A 13 -20.28 -24.15 -10.70
C SER A 13 -19.94 -23.03 -9.71
N VAL A 14 -20.45 -21.81 -9.89
CA VAL A 14 -20.23 -20.72 -8.92
C VAL A 14 -21.55 -20.34 -8.26
N THR A 15 -21.59 -20.50 -6.94
CA THR A 15 -22.78 -20.24 -6.11
C THR A 15 -22.79 -18.84 -5.48
N GLU A 16 -21.65 -18.17 -5.46
CA GLU A 16 -21.45 -16.88 -4.81
C GLU A 16 -20.32 -16.07 -5.47
N ALA A 17 -20.44 -14.75 -5.40
CA ALA A 17 -19.42 -13.81 -5.84
C ALA A 17 -19.22 -12.72 -4.80
N THR A 18 -18.01 -12.19 -4.72
CA THR A 18 -17.70 -11.01 -3.91
C THR A 18 -17.65 -9.79 -4.82
N ILE A 19 -18.26 -8.68 -4.40
CA ILE A 19 -18.20 -7.45 -5.20
C ILE A 19 -16.79 -6.87 -5.06
N ALA A 20 -16.01 -6.81 -6.13
CA ALA A 20 -14.67 -6.24 -6.10
C ALA A 20 -14.74 -4.72 -6.02
N THR A 21 -15.35 -4.10 -7.02
CA THR A 21 -15.40 -2.64 -7.17
C THR A 21 -16.74 -2.18 -7.74
N TRP A 22 -17.27 -1.10 -7.18
CA TRP A 22 -18.40 -0.37 -7.75
C TRP A 22 -17.91 0.76 -8.66
N PHE A 23 -18.36 0.77 -9.92
CA PHE A 23 -18.09 1.86 -10.88
C PHE A 23 -19.15 2.96 -10.78
N LYS A 24 -20.30 2.64 -10.19
CA LYS A 24 -21.45 3.54 -10.05
C LYS A 24 -21.83 3.71 -8.59
N GLN A 25 -22.17 4.94 -8.25
CA GLN A 25 -22.60 5.31 -6.90
C GLN A 25 -24.10 5.62 -6.87
N PRO A 26 -24.75 5.55 -5.69
CA PRO A 26 -26.14 5.97 -5.54
C PRO A 26 -26.29 7.42 -6.01
N GLY A 27 -27.24 7.66 -6.91
CA GLY A 27 -27.49 8.93 -7.57
C GLY A 27 -26.82 9.09 -8.94
N ASP A 28 -25.96 8.16 -9.35
CA ASP A 28 -25.31 8.22 -10.67
C ASP A 28 -26.23 7.73 -11.78
N ALA A 29 -26.11 8.34 -12.97
CA ALA A 29 -26.85 7.94 -14.15
C ALA A 29 -26.20 6.71 -14.81
N VAL A 30 -27.00 5.72 -15.16
CA VAL A 30 -26.57 4.46 -15.77
C VAL A 30 -27.38 4.21 -17.04
N ALA A 31 -26.76 3.78 -18.12
CA ALA A 31 -27.45 3.32 -19.33
C ALA A 31 -27.71 1.80 -19.31
N VAL A 32 -28.64 1.33 -20.14
CA VAL A 32 -28.79 -0.11 -20.46
C VAL A 32 -27.44 -0.67 -20.90
N ASP A 33 -27.09 -1.87 -20.42
CA ASP A 33 -25.81 -2.55 -20.69
C ASP A 33 -24.56 -1.79 -20.19
N GLU A 34 -24.74 -0.75 -19.37
CA GLU A 34 -23.62 -0.03 -18.75
C GLU A 34 -23.10 -0.77 -17.52
N MET A 35 -21.79 -0.78 -17.35
CA MET A 35 -21.11 -1.52 -16.30
C MET A 35 -21.34 -0.86 -14.92
N LEU A 36 -21.94 -1.61 -13.99
CA LEU A 36 -22.28 -1.12 -12.64
C LEU A 36 -21.20 -1.45 -11.63
N CYS A 37 -20.79 -2.72 -11.59
CA CYS A 37 -19.82 -3.25 -10.65
C CYS A 37 -19.14 -4.51 -11.22
N GLU A 38 -17.98 -4.82 -10.68
CA GLU A 38 -17.25 -6.06 -10.91
C GLU A 38 -17.47 -7.02 -9.76
N LEU A 39 -17.78 -8.26 -10.11
CA LEU A 39 -17.92 -9.38 -9.21
C LEU A 39 -16.72 -10.29 -9.39
N GLU A 40 -15.96 -10.50 -8.32
CA GLU A 40 -14.87 -11.45 -8.30
C GLU A 40 -15.38 -12.80 -7.77
N THR A 41 -15.04 -13.85 -8.49
CA THR A 41 -15.23 -15.24 -8.07
C THR A 41 -13.86 -15.92 -8.03
N ASP A 42 -13.74 -17.07 -7.35
CA ASP A 42 -12.49 -17.84 -7.16
C ASP A 42 -11.68 -18.12 -8.45
N LYS A 43 -12.32 -18.02 -9.64
CA LYS A 43 -11.68 -18.28 -10.92
C LYS A 43 -11.90 -17.22 -12.00
N VAL A 44 -12.88 -16.34 -11.84
CA VAL A 44 -13.30 -15.41 -12.91
C VAL A 44 -13.82 -14.10 -12.33
N THR A 45 -13.39 -12.98 -12.89
CA THR A 45 -14.05 -11.68 -12.67
C THR A 45 -15.20 -11.53 -13.68
N VAL A 46 -16.40 -11.27 -13.18
CA VAL A 46 -17.63 -11.12 -13.96
C VAL A 46 -18.15 -9.69 -13.78
N GLU A 47 -18.46 -9.03 -14.87
CA GLU A 47 -19.01 -7.67 -14.87
C GLU A 47 -20.54 -7.75 -14.78
N VAL A 48 -21.15 -6.89 -13.95
CA VAL A 48 -22.61 -6.77 -13.87
C VAL A 48 -23.08 -5.58 -14.69
N PRO A 49 -23.69 -5.82 -15.88
CA PRO A 49 -24.29 -4.76 -16.67
C PRO A 49 -25.62 -4.31 -16.08
N ALA A 50 -25.97 -3.05 -16.32
CA ALA A 50 -27.25 -2.49 -15.94
C ALA A 50 -28.38 -3.06 -16.82
N PRO A 51 -29.43 -3.67 -16.21
CA PRO A 51 -30.56 -4.21 -16.97
C PRO A 51 -31.45 -3.14 -17.60
N ALA A 52 -31.36 -1.89 -17.14
CA ALA A 52 -32.15 -0.75 -17.61
C ALA A 52 -31.39 0.57 -17.48
N SER A 53 -31.70 1.55 -18.34
CA SER A 53 -31.22 2.93 -18.18
C SER A 53 -31.98 3.64 -17.07
N GLY A 54 -31.27 4.36 -16.20
CA GLY A 54 -31.89 5.11 -15.11
C GLY A 54 -30.87 5.80 -14.21
N THR A 55 -31.27 6.01 -12.96
CA THR A 55 -30.37 6.49 -11.91
C THR A 55 -30.24 5.41 -10.85
N LEU A 56 -29.02 5.08 -10.44
CA LEU A 56 -28.80 4.14 -9.34
C LEU A 56 -29.45 4.74 -8.07
N ALA A 57 -30.43 4.07 -7.49
CA ALA A 57 -31.18 4.59 -6.36
C ALA A 57 -30.39 4.38 -5.06
N GLU A 58 -30.06 3.13 -4.78
CA GLU A 58 -29.40 2.68 -3.57
C GLU A 58 -28.66 1.38 -3.86
N ILE A 59 -27.48 1.24 -3.25
CA ILE A 59 -26.68 0.02 -3.25
C ILE A 59 -27.02 -0.73 -1.96
N VAL A 60 -27.53 -1.96 -2.10
CA VAL A 60 -27.91 -2.82 -0.97
C VAL A 60 -26.69 -3.60 -0.45
N VAL A 61 -25.73 -3.87 -1.34
CA VAL A 61 -24.53 -4.66 -1.04
C VAL A 61 -23.27 -3.88 -1.41
N ALA A 62 -22.43 -3.61 -0.42
CA ALA A 62 -21.23 -2.79 -0.61
C ALA A 62 -20.10 -3.53 -1.36
N ALA A 63 -19.09 -2.79 -1.81
CA ALA A 63 -17.84 -3.41 -2.28
C ALA A 63 -17.21 -4.22 -1.14
N GLY A 64 -16.71 -5.41 -1.46
CA GLY A 64 -16.12 -6.38 -0.52
C GLY A 64 -17.12 -7.34 0.11
N GLU A 65 -18.43 -7.22 -0.16
CA GLU A 65 -19.44 -8.15 0.36
C GLU A 65 -19.68 -9.33 -0.59
N THR A 66 -19.98 -10.50 -0.01
CA THR A 66 -20.30 -11.73 -0.74
C THR A 66 -21.79 -11.89 -0.96
N VAL A 67 -22.18 -12.17 -2.21
CA VAL A 67 -23.56 -12.31 -2.67
C VAL A 67 -23.78 -13.62 -3.40
N GLY A 68 -24.93 -14.25 -3.14
CA GLY A 68 -25.36 -15.44 -3.86
C GLY A 68 -25.94 -15.13 -5.25
N VAL A 69 -26.06 -16.16 -6.09
CA VAL A 69 -26.74 -16.03 -7.40
C VAL A 69 -28.17 -15.51 -7.23
N ASN A 70 -28.61 -14.59 -8.09
CA ASN A 70 -29.89 -13.89 -8.01
C ASN A 70 -30.10 -13.00 -6.78
N ALA A 71 -29.08 -12.76 -5.94
CA ALA A 71 -29.17 -11.79 -4.86
C ALA A 71 -29.34 -10.36 -5.42
N LEU A 72 -30.02 -9.51 -4.65
CA LEU A 72 -30.22 -8.10 -4.97
C LEU A 72 -28.94 -7.31 -4.67
N LEU A 73 -28.32 -6.67 -5.67
CA LEU A 73 -27.16 -5.80 -5.45
C LEU A 73 -27.57 -4.34 -5.21
N ALA A 74 -28.45 -3.84 -6.08
CA ALA A 74 -28.85 -2.44 -6.09
C ALA A 74 -30.21 -2.26 -6.73
N THR A 75 -30.79 -1.09 -6.53
CA THR A 75 -32.04 -0.68 -7.19
C THR A 75 -31.76 0.47 -8.14
N ILE A 76 -32.24 0.40 -9.38
CA ILE A 76 -32.17 1.49 -10.37
C ILE A 76 -33.56 2.10 -10.51
N ASN A 77 -33.67 3.42 -10.48
CA ASN A 77 -34.89 4.11 -10.87
C ASN A 77 -34.88 4.36 -12.39
N GLU A 78 -35.64 3.56 -13.12
CA GLU A 78 -35.94 3.72 -14.54
C GLU A 78 -36.75 5.01 -14.73
N GLY A 79 -36.20 5.92 -15.55
CA GLY A 79 -36.87 7.18 -15.92
C GLY A 79 -36.22 8.49 -15.44
N ALA A 80 -34.94 8.53 -15.11
CA ALA A 80 -34.24 9.78 -14.76
C ALA A 80 -32.90 9.99 -15.50
N ALA A 81 -32.90 9.78 -16.82
CA ALA A 81 -31.89 10.47 -17.63
C ALA A 81 -32.30 11.95 -17.75
N ALA A 82 -31.56 12.80 -17.03
CA ALA A 82 -31.62 14.27 -16.98
C ALA A 82 -32.50 14.92 -15.88
N ALA A 83 -31.91 15.06 -14.70
CA ALA A 83 -31.79 16.38 -14.09
C ALA A 83 -30.32 16.65 -13.75
N LYS A 84 -29.58 17.09 -14.77
CA LYS A 84 -28.41 17.96 -14.60
C LYS A 84 -28.74 18.97 -13.48
N PRO A 85 -27.90 19.21 -12.46
CA PRO A 85 -28.02 20.45 -11.71
C PRO A 85 -27.68 21.57 -12.68
N ALA A 86 -28.70 22.06 -13.38
CA ALA A 86 -28.66 23.32 -14.06
C ALA A 86 -28.45 24.36 -12.97
N LYS A 87 -27.29 25.03 -13.05
CA LYS A 87 -27.11 26.45 -12.73
C LYS A 87 -28.42 27.11 -12.30
N SER A 88 -28.47 27.57 -11.06
CA SER A 88 -29.20 28.80 -10.77
C SER A 88 -28.47 29.93 -11.53
N ASP A 89 -28.81 30.08 -12.80
CA ASP A 89 -28.65 31.32 -13.53
C ASP A 89 -29.82 32.20 -13.11
N GLN A 90 -29.60 33.03 -12.10
CA GLN A 90 -30.39 34.23 -11.87
C GLN A 90 -29.45 35.42 -12.06
N ALA A 91 -29.33 35.86 -13.30
CA ALA A 91 -28.95 37.21 -13.70
C ALA A 91 -29.71 37.51 -15.01
N PRO A 92 -30.27 38.73 -15.24
CA PRO A 92 -29.51 39.98 -15.23
C PRO A 92 -30.25 41.18 -14.55
N ALA A 93 -29.55 41.96 -13.70
CA ALA A 93 -28.97 43.29 -13.96
C ALA A 93 -29.84 44.48 -13.44
N PRO A 94 -29.31 45.71 -13.22
CA PRO A 94 -28.02 46.16 -12.69
C PRO A 94 -28.17 47.30 -11.62
N ALA A 95 -27.03 47.86 -11.17
CA ALA A 95 -26.85 49.06 -10.32
C ALA A 95 -27.16 48.87 -8.81
N ALA A 96 -26.40 49.38 -7.84
CA ALA A 96 -25.32 50.35 -7.84
C ALA A 96 -24.58 50.28 -6.48
N VAL A 97 -23.24 50.34 -6.54
CA VAL A 97 -22.30 51.08 -5.67
C VAL A 97 -22.53 51.08 -4.14
N THR A 98 -21.60 50.47 -3.39
CA THR A 98 -20.70 51.09 -2.37
C THR A 98 -19.93 49.97 -1.64
N ARG A 99 -18.61 49.82 -1.86
CA ARG A 99 -17.46 50.36 -1.08
C ARG A 99 -17.19 49.63 0.27
N PRO A 100 -15.92 49.57 0.71
CA PRO A 100 -15.30 48.45 1.42
C PRO A 100 -14.92 48.85 2.89
N PRO A 101 -13.82 48.39 3.52
CA PRO A 101 -13.83 47.56 4.73
C PRO A 101 -13.28 48.23 6.02
N ASN A 102 -13.52 47.57 7.17
CA ASN A 102 -12.87 47.70 8.50
C ASN A 102 -13.02 49.04 9.26
N PRO A 103 -12.62 49.18 10.55
CA PRO A 103 -12.39 48.21 11.65
C PRO A 103 -13.15 48.62 12.95
N VAL A 104 -13.10 47.85 14.05
CA VAL A 104 -12.53 48.23 15.37
C VAL A 104 -12.94 47.28 16.51
N VAL A 105 -11.94 47.10 17.37
CA VAL A 105 -11.80 46.36 18.64
C VAL A 105 -12.70 46.91 19.77
N THR A 106 -13.18 46.01 20.64
CA THR A 106 -13.45 46.19 22.10
C THR A 106 -13.81 44.80 22.67
N SER A 107 -13.33 44.24 23.78
CA SER A 107 -12.34 44.61 24.81
C SER A 107 -12.02 43.34 25.65
N GLN A 108 -10.73 43.12 25.89
CA GLN A 108 -10.06 42.37 27.00
C GLN A 108 -10.50 42.92 28.40
N PRO A 109 -10.27 42.34 29.63
CA PRO A 109 -9.06 41.64 30.20
C PRO A 109 -9.27 40.40 31.12
N GLU A 110 -8.36 39.41 31.21
CA GLU A 110 -7.04 39.28 31.96
C GLU A 110 -7.23 39.08 33.50
N PRO A 111 -6.35 38.44 34.34
CA PRO A 111 -4.92 38.00 34.22
C PRO A 111 -4.53 36.58 34.80
N ALA A 112 -3.56 35.81 34.25
CA ALA A 112 -2.06 35.76 34.41
C ALA A 112 -1.54 34.94 35.64
N PRO A 113 -0.24 34.50 35.76
CA PRO A 113 0.90 34.44 34.81
C PRO A 113 1.83 33.16 34.88
N GLU A 114 2.72 33.11 33.88
CA GLU A 114 4.04 32.47 33.60
C GLU A 114 5.06 32.20 34.76
N PRO A 115 6.11 31.33 34.58
CA PRO A 115 7.33 31.69 33.80
C PRO A 115 7.93 30.61 32.88
N ALA A 116 8.74 31.11 31.95
CA ALA A 116 9.54 30.45 30.92
C ALA A 116 10.73 29.60 31.42
N SER A 117 11.12 28.57 30.65
CA SER A 117 12.52 28.34 30.23
C SER A 117 12.64 27.32 29.10
N GLU A 118 13.52 27.64 28.15
CA GLU A 118 14.26 26.76 27.22
C GLU A 118 13.52 26.04 26.07
N ALA A 119 13.82 26.51 24.86
CA ALA A 119 13.88 25.68 23.67
C ALA A 119 15.03 24.67 23.80
N PRO A 120 14.79 23.40 23.44
CA PRO A 120 15.77 22.68 22.63
C PRO A 120 15.13 22.17 21.34
N ALA A 121 15.83 22.48 20.24
CA ALA A 121 15.94 21.73 19.00
C ALA A 121 14.79 20.77 18.64
N GLU A 122 14.03 21.20 17.64
CA GLU A 122 13.49 20.33 16.59
C GLU A 122 14.49 19.18 16.29
N PRO A 123 14.18 17.92 16.63
CA PRO A 123 14.76 16.82 15.89
C PRO A 123 14.13 16.88 14.52
N ALA A 124 15.00 17.00 13.54
CA ALA A 124 14.73 16.85 12.13
C ALA A 124 13.60 15.85 11.88
N ALA A 125 12.74 16.21 10.93
CA ALA A 125 11.87 15.30 10.22
C ALA A 125 12.49 13.90 10.18
N ALA A 126 11.92 12.98 10.98
CA ALA A 126 11.83 11.63 10.51
C ALA A 126 11.03 11.78 9.22
N THR A 127 11.73 11.84 8.09
CA THR A 127 11.19 11.47 6.80
C THR A 127 10.39 10.22 7.09
N GLY A 128 9.06 10.38 7.10
CA GLY A 128 8.13 9.28 7.30
C GLY A 128 8.34 8.37 6.12
N GLY A 129 9.29 7.45 6.26
CA GLY A 129 9.41 6.30 5.39
C GLY A 129 8.10 5.58 5.55
N GLU A 130 7.29 5.60 4.50
CA GLU A 130 6.02 4.92 4.44
C GLU A 130 6.25 3.49 4.95
N SER A 131 5.72 3.20 6.13
CA SER A 131 5.98 1.95 6.84
C SER A 131 4.80 1.05 6.59
N VAL A 132 5.00 0.01 5.80
CA VAL A 132 3.99 -0.97 5.41
C VAL A 132 4.00 -2.10 6.44
N ASP A 133 2.84 -2.41 7.03
CA ASP A 133 2.71 -3.58 7.88
C ASP A 133 2.68 -4.84 7.03
N VAL A 134 3.55 -5.80 7.37
CA VAL A 134 3.39 -7.17 6.90
C VAL A 134 2.38 -7.84 7.82
N MET A 135 1.19 -8.10 7.29
CA MET A 135 0.14 -8.80 8.02
C MET A 135 0.14 -10.28 7.67
N VAL A 136 -0.30 -11.11 8.61
CA VAL A 136 -0.58 -12.52 8.33
C VAL A 136 -1.67 -12.59 7.24
N PRO A 137 -1.42 -13.25 6.10
CA PRO A 137 -2.39 -13.41 5.03
C PRO A 137 -3.59 -14.23 5.51
N ALA A 138 -4.69 -14.21 4.75
CA ALA A 138 -5.86 -15.02 5.09
C ALA A 138 -5.50 -16.52 5.05
N LEU A 139 -5.43 -17.16 6.22
CA LEU A 139 -4.96 -18.55 6.38
C LEU A 139 -6.00 -19.62 5.95
N GLY A 140 -7.00 -19.25 5.15
CA GLY A 140 -8.15 -20.10 4.80
C GLY A 140 -9.20 -20.17 5.92
N GLU A 141 -10.47 -20.34 5.56
CA GLU A 141 -11.65 -20.17 6.45
C GLU A 141 -11.70 -21.04 7.72
N SER A 142 -10.77 -21.98 7.93
CA SER A 142 -10.69 -22.83 9.14
C SER A 142 -9.41 -22.67 9.97
N VAL A 143 -8.53 -21.71 9.64
CA VAL A 143 -7.28 -21.49 10.39
C VAL A 143 -7.26 -20.09 10.98
N SER A 144 -7.47 -20.01 12.29
CA SER A 144 -7.51 -18.74 13.02
C SER A 144 -6.13 -18.26 13.49
N GLU A 145 -5.13 -19.14 13.50
CA GLU A 145 -3.78 -18.88 14.02
C GLU A 145 -2.73 -19.69 13.27
N ALA A 146 -1.55 -19.12 13.12
CA ALA A 146 -0.38 -19.77 12.53
C ALA A 146 0.85 -19.52 13.39
N THR A 147 1.78 -20.46 13.38
CA THR A 147 3.07 -20.29 14.06
C THR A 147 4.14 -19.98 13.03
N VAL A 148 4.92 -18.92 13.24
CA VAL A 148 6.02 -18.60 12.31
C VAL A 148 7.07 -19.69 12.41
N ALA A 149 7.24 -20.51 11.37
CA ALA A 149 8.18 -21.62 11.37
C ALA A 149 9.62 -21.11 11.18
N THR A 150 9.86 -20.38 10.08
CA THR A 150 11.19 -19.89 9.72
C THR A 150 11.08 -18.56 8.98
N TRP A 151 11.97 -17.62 9.30
CA TRP A 151 12.16 -16.38 8.54
C TRP A 151 13.24 -16.57 7.47
N PHE A 152 12.92 -16.21 6.23
CA PHE A 152 13.90 -16.19 5.13
C PHE A 152 14.58 -14.82 4.99
N LYS A 153 13.97 -13.77 5.56
CA LYS A 153 14.46 -12.40 5.56
C LYS A 153 14.71 -11.89 6.98
N ALA A 154 15.84 -11.20 7.16
CA ALA A 154 16.23 -10.61 8.44
C ALA A 154 15.88 -9.12 8.50
N VAL A 155 15.81 -8.56 9.71
CA VAL A 155 15.66 -7.12 9.91
C VAL A 155 16.83 -6.40 9.22
N GLY A 156 16.50 -5.43 8.37
CA GLY A 156 17.44 -4.68 7.54
C GLY A 156 17.65 -5.25 6.13
N ASP A 157 17.09 -6.42 5.80
CA ASP A 157 17.20 -7.01 4.47
C ASP A 157 16.22 -6.34 3.48
N THR A 158 16.65 -6.25 2.21
CA THR A 158 15.81 -5.70 1.14
C THR A 158 14.89 -6.78 0.60
N VAL A 159 13.61 -6.46 0.46
CA VAL A 159 12.55 -7.38 0.02
C VAL A 159 11.84 -6.75 -1.17
N ALA A 160 11.66 -7.50 -2.25
CA ALA A 160 10.83 -7.05 -3.37
C ALA A 160 9.34 -7.29 -3.09
N LEU A 161 8.47 -6.60 -3.83
CA LEU A 161 7.04 -6.92 -3.86
C LEU A 161 6.86 -8.40 -4.21
N ASP A 162 5.98 -9.10 -3.48
CA ASP A 162 5.68 -10.53 -3.69
C ASP A 162 6.84 -11.49 -3.35
N GLU A 163 7.91 -10.99 -2.69
CA GLU A 163 9.04 -11.83 -2.27
C GLU A 163 8.75 -12.58 -0.96
N MET A 164 9.17 -13.84 -0.85
CA MET A 164 8.94 -14.65 0.36
C MET A 164 9.70 -14.10 1.57
N LEU A 165 8.95 -13.75 2.62
CA LEU A 165 9.48 -13.22 3.88
C LEU A 165 9.71 -14.31 4.92
N CYS A 166 8.68 -15.13 5.14
CA CYS A 166 8.68 -16.18 6.15
C CYS A 166 7.65 -17.27 5.83
N GLU A 167 7.84 -18.44 6.43
CA GLU A 167 6.90 -19.55 6.39
C GLU A 167 6.13 -19.64 7.70
N LEU A 168 4.81 -19.75 7.59
CA LEU A 168 3.87 -19.93 8.67
C LEU A 168 3.40 -21.38 8.66
N GLU A 169 3.66 -22.11 9.74
CA GLU A 169 3.16 -23.46 9.93
C GLU A 169 1.82 -23.42 10.67
N THR A 170 0.84 -24.12 10.10
CA THR A 170 -0.48 -24.37 10.70
C THR A 170 -0.61 -25.87 10.96
N ASP A 171 -1.58 -26.30 11.77
CA ASP A 171 -1.79 -27.72 12.16
C ASP A 171 -1.85 -28.71 10.97
N LYS A 172 -2.13 -28.22 9.76
CA LYS A 172 -2.31 -29.04 8.55
C LYS A 172 -1.50 -28.61 7.34
N VAL A 173 -1.01 -27.36 7.29
CA VAL A 173 -0.47 -26.74 6.06
C VAL A 173 0.62 -25.72 6.42
N SER A 174 1.72 -25.71 5.67
CA SER A 174 2.65 -24.57 5.64
C SER A 174 2.16 -23.53 4.65
N VAL A 175 2.05 -22.28 5.10
CA VAL A 175 1.61 -21.11 4.31
C VAL A 175 2.79 -20.14 4.21
N GLU A 176 3.07 -19.67 3.01
CA GLU A 176 4.16 -18.74 2.74
C GLU A 176 3.63 -17.30 2.84
N VAL A 177 4.38 -16.40 3.47
CA VAL A 177 4.01 -14.98 3.56
C VAL A 177 4.83 -14.18 2.55
N PRO A 178 4.20 -13.73 1.44
CA PRO A 178 4.84 -12.81 0.50
C PRO A 178 4.89 -11.39 1.07
N ALA A 179 5.85 -10.60 0.61
CA ALA A 179 5.96 -9.20 0.96
C ALA A 179 4.84 -8.38 0.28
N PRO A 180 4.04 -7.62 1.06
CA PRO A 180 2.96 -6.79 0.51
C PRO A 180 3.48 -5.56 -0.25
N SER A 181 4.75 -5.21 -0.10
CA SER A 181 5.40 -4.06 -0.74
C SER A 181 6.90 -4.30 -0.88
N GLU A 182 7.53 -3.71 -1.90
CA GLU A 182 9.00 -3.63 -1.92
C GLU A 182 9.50 -2.67 -0.83
N GLY A 183 10.65 -2.98 -0.23
CA GLY A 183 11.27 -2.11 0.76
C GLY A 183 12.31 -2.83 1.59
N VAL A 184 12.62 -2.28 2.75
CA VAL A 184 13.56 -2.87 3.71
C VAL A 184 12.78 -3.34 4.92
N LEU A 185 13.00 -4.58 5.37
CA LEU A 185 12.35 -5.12 6.57
C LEU A 185 12.82 -4.33 7.80
N ALA A 186 12.03 -3.38 8.28
CA ALA A 186 12.43 -2.44 9.31
C ALA A 186 12.45 -3.07 10.71
N GLU A 187 11.49 -3.95 11.00
CA GLU A 187 11.40 -4.66 12.28
C GLU A 187 10.52 -5.92 12.16
N ILE A 188 10.90 -7.00 12.84
CA ILE A 188 10.09 -8.22 12.98
C ILE A 188 9.41 -8.18 14.36
N VAL A 189 8.07 -8.16 14.38
CA VAL A 189 7.27 -8.15 15.60
C VAL A 189 7.00 -9.58 16.08
N ALA A 190 6.91 -10.54 15.15
CA ALA A 190 6.69 -11.96 15.43
C ALA A 190 7.93 -12.80 15.05
N PRO A 191 8.83 -13.11 15.99
CA PRO A 191 10.01 -13.93 15.71
C PRO A 191 9.64 -15.40 15.45
N ALA A 192 10.58 -16.16 14.86
CA ALA A 192 10.39 -17.59 14.61
C ALA A 192 10.01 -18.34 15.90
N GLY A 193 9.01 -19.22 15.79
CA GLY A 193 8.40 -19.95 16.90
C GLY A 193 7.23 -19.22 17.58
N THR A 194 6.86 -18.02 17.13
CA THR A 194 5.75 -17.24 17.71
C THR A 194 4.43 -17.55 17.01
N THR A 195 3.38 -17.81 17.78
CA THR A 195 2.01 -17.96 17.28
C THR A 195 1.37 -16.59 17.06
N VAL A 196 0.85 -16.37 15.86
CA VAL A 196 0.20 -15.15 15.41
C VAL A 196 -1.22 -15.46 14.95
N ALA A 197 -2.17 -14.58 15.28
CA ALA A 197 -3.56 -14.71 14.84
C ALA A 197 -3.72 -14.30 13.36
N ALA A 198 -4.81 -14.72 12.73
CA ALA A 198 -5.19 -14.22 11.42
C ALA A 198 -5.24 -12.67 11.42
N ALA A 199 -4.67 -12.05 10.37
CA ALA A 199 -4.51 -10.61 10.26
C ALA A 199 -3.67 -9.94 11.37
N ALA A 200 -2.86 -10.68 12.14
CA ALA A 200 -1.89 -10.08 13.05
C ALA A 200 -0.70 -9.47 12.29
N LYS A 201 0.00 -8.53 12.93
CA LYS A 201 1.18 -7.87 12.37
C LYS A 201 2.42 -8.74 12.58
N LEU A 202 3.03 -9.22 11.49
CA LEU A 202 4.25 -10.03 11.49
C LEU A 202 5.51 -9.17 11.56
N ALA A 203 5.56 -8.13 10.72
CA ALA A 203 6.71 -7.25 10.59
C ALA A 203 6.29 -5.89 10.04
N VAL A 204 7.24 -4.96 10.00
CA VAL A 204 7.12 -3.67 9.33
C VAL A 204 8.16 -3.61 8.23
N ILE A 205 7.74 -3.33 7.01
CA ILE A 205 8.61 -2.98 5.90
C ILE A 205 8.63 -1.46 5.82
N SER A 206 9.81 -0.85 5.79
CA SER A 206 9.92 0.55 5.40
C SER A 206 10.00 0.59 3.88
N ALA A 207 8.98 1.17 3.25
CA ALA A 207 9.01 1.62 1.86
C ALA A 207 9.89 2.88 1.77
N SER A 208 11.15 2.75 2.18
CA SER A 208 12.19 3.67 1.77
C SER A 208 12.62 3.26 0.37
N GLY A 209 11.81 3.65 -0.61
CA GLY A 209 12.17 3.66 -2.02
C GLY A 209 13.37 4.58 -2.20
N GLY A 210 14.55 4.00 -2.05
CA GLY A 210 15.80 4.71 -2.06
C GLY A 210 16.94 3.71 -2.21
N ALA A 211 17.05 3.14 -3.42
CA ALA A 211 18.38 2.84 -3.94
C ALA A 211 19.28 4.06 -3.62
N PRO A 212 20.52 3.87 -3.13
CA PRO A 212 21.44 5.00 -3.02
C PRO A 212 21.46 5.67 -4.39
N ALA A 213 21.04 6.93 -4.42
CA ALA A 213 20.88 7.71 -5.63
C ALA A 213 22.16 7.56 -6.49
N PRO A 214 22.04 7.25 -7.80
CA PRO A 214 23.19 7.37 -8.69
C PRO A 214 23.63 8.84 -8.64
N ALA A 215 24.81 9.07 -8.07
CA ALA A 215 25.42 10.38 -8.03
C ALA A 215 25.42 10.98 -9.45
N PRO A 216 25.08 12.27 -9.61
CA PRO A 216 24.82 12.88 -10.90
C PRO A 216 25.99 12.67 -11.88
N ALA A 217 25.68 12.00 -12.99
CA ALA A 217 26.53 11.96 -14.16
C ALA A 217 26.62 13.37 -14.75
N ALA A 218 27.77 14.03 -14.52
CA ALA A 218 28.20 15.18 -15.29
C ALA A 218 28.94 14.68 -16.55
N GLU A 219 28.33 14.92 -17.71
CA GLU A 219 28.98 14.87 -19.02
C GLU A 219 29.74 16.21 -19.27
N PRO A 220 30.59 16.35 -20.29
CA PRO A 220 31.95 15.85 -20.41
C PRO A 220 32.99 17.01 -20.44
N ALA A 221 34.18 16.80 -19.89
CA ALA A 221 35.37 17.60 -20.20
C ALA A 221 36.57 16.66 -20.36
N ALA A 222 37.27 16.85 -21.47
CA ALA A 222 38.30 15.96 -22.00
C ALA A 222 39.65 16.03 -21.24
N ALA A 223 40.35 14.89 -21.27
CA ALA A 223 41.80 14.64 -21.17
C ALA A 223 42.52 15.12 -19.88
N GLU A 224 43.43 14.39 -19.23
CA GLU A 224 44.31 13.28 -19.60
C GLU A 224 44.93 12.67 -18.31
N THR A 225 45.33 11.40 -18.38
CA THR A 225 46.33 10.66 -17.55
C THR A 225 46.08 10.29 -16.07
N ALA A 226 46.22 8.97 -15.83
CA ALA A 226 46.28 8.17 -14.59
C ALA A 226 47.48 8.52 -13.64
N PRO A 227 47.65 7.94 -12.42
CA PRO A 227 47.00 6.76 -11.82
C PRO A 227 46.45 6.93 -10.39
N SER A 228 45.61 5.96 -10.00
CA SER A 228 45.00 5.78 -8.68
C SER A 228 45.95 5.11 -7.67
N PRO A 229 45.90 5.49 -6.38
CA PRO A 229 46.21 4.57 -5.29
C PRO A 229 45.02 4.36 -4.32
N SER A 230 44.83 3.06 -4.00
CA SER A 230 44.46 2.48 -2.70
C SER A 230 43.23 3.02 -1.95
N ALA A 231 42.12 2.28 -1.93
CA ALA A 231 41.82 1.14 -1.04
C ALA A 231 41.31 1.54 0.34
N LYS A 232 40.15 0.97 0.70
CA LYS A 232 39.95 0.08 1.86
C LYS A 232 38.50 -0.41 1.86
N ALA A 233 38.29 -1.66 1.47
CA ALA A 233 37.12 -2.43 1.87
C ALA A 233 37.64 -3.79 2.34
N ASP A 234 37.45 -4.02 3.63
CA ASP A 234 37.75 -5.23 4.36
C ASP A 234 36.90 -6.37 3.77
N VAL A 235 37.53 -7.25 3.00
CA VAL A 235 36.93 -8.51 2.52
C VAL A 235 37.59 -9.61 3.33
N GLU A 236 36.83 -10.47 3.99
CA GLU A 236 37.34 -11.61 4.76
C GLU A 236 37.83 -12.75 3.84
N ASP A 237 38.97 -13.39 4.15
CA ASP A 237 39.58 -14.41 3.30
C ASP A 237 38.79 -15.72 3.34
N ALA A 238 38.58 -16.33 2.16
CA ALA A 238 38.05 -17.68 2.08
C ALA A 238 38.95 -18.68 2.83
N PRO A 239 38.38 -19.72 3.48
CA PRO A 239 39.10 -20.62 4.39
C PRO A 239 40.28 -21.38 3.74
N SER A 240 40.27 -21.56 2.42
CA SER A 240 41.40 -22.17 1.69
C SER A 240 42.60 -21.23 1.56
N ALA A 241 42.38 -19.93 1.38
CA ALA A 241 43.45 -18.94 1.33
C ALA A 241 44.12 -18.80 2.71
N LYS A 242 43.32 -18.82 3.78
CA LYS A 242 43.82 -18.75 5.16
C LYS A 242 44.69 -19.96 5.55
N LYS A 243 44.39 -21.15 5.00
CA LYS A 243 45.20 -22.35 5.20
C LYS A 243 46.53 -22.31 4.44
N MET A 244 46.53 -21.80 3.21
CA MET A 244 47.76 -21.67 2.41
C MET A 244 48.70 -20.58 2.92
N MET A 245 48.16 -19.49 3.48
CA MET A 245 48.97 -18.44 4.11
C MET A 245 49.64 -18.92 5.40
N ALA A 246 48.98 -19.77 6.18
CA ALA A 246 49.53 -20.35 7.40
C ALA A 246 50.68 -21.35 7.15
N GLU A 247 50.66 -22.09 6.04
CA GLU A 247 51.76 -23.01 5.69
C GLU A 247 52.97 -22.29 5.07
N ALA A 248 52.78 -21.05 4.61
CA ALA A 248 53.82 -20.23 4.00
C ALA A 248 54.39 -19.14 4.93
N ASP A 249 53.99 -19.11 6.21
CA ASP A 249 54.34 -18.07 7.19
C ASP A 249 54.08 -16.64 6.68
N LEU A 250 52.99 -16.42 5.93
CA LEU A 250 52.62 -15.10 5.39
C LEU A 250 51.42 -14.50 6.14
N SER A 251 51.49 -13.20 6.45
CA SER A 251 50.35 -12.46 7.02
C SER A 251 49.43 -11.93 5.91
N ARG A 252 48.18 -11.59 6.25
CA ARG A 252 47.21 -11.00 5.31
C ARG A 252 47.71 -9.70 4.69
N ASP A 253 48.49 -8.92 5.46
CA ASP A 253 49.11 -7.68 4.99
C ASP A 253 50.17 -7.89 3.90
N ASP A 254 50.77 -9.10 3.84
CA ASP A 254 51.74 -9.48 2.81
C ASP A 254 51.06 -9.99 1.52
N VAL A 255 49.75 -10.21 1.57
CA VAL A 255 48.98 -10.79 0.45
C VAL A 255 47.98 -9.77 -0.08
N THR A 256 48.29 -9.24 -1.26
CA THR A 256 47.32 -8.42 -2.00
C THR A 256 46.29 -9.34 -2.68
N GLY A 257 45.06 -9.34 -2.18
CA GLY A 257 43.94 -10.05 -2.80
C GLY A 257 43.59 -9.45 -4.16
N THR A 258 43.87 -10.14 -5.25
CA THR A 258 43.51 -9.72 -6.62
C THR A 258 42.14 -10.26 -7.06
N GLY A 259 41.18 -10.34 -6.12
CA GLY A 259 39.86 -10.93 -6.37
C GLY A 259 39.16 -10.28 -7.57
N ARG A 260 38.78 -11.10 -8.54
CA ARG A 260 37.76 -10.78 -9.54
C ARG A 260 36.52 -11.61 -9.21
#